data_AF-A0A915ZCJ5-F1
#
_entry.id   AF-A0A915ZCJ5-F1
#
_cell.length_a   1.000
_cell.length_b   1.000
_cell.length_c   1.000
_cell.angle_alpha   90.00
_cell.angle_beta   90.00
_cell.angle_gamma   90.00
#
_symmetry.space_group_name_H-M   'P 1'
#
loop_
_entity.id
_entity.type
_entity.pdbx_description
1 polymer ?
#
loop_
_entity_poly.entity_id
_entity_poly.type
_entity_poly.pdbx_seq_one_letter_code
_entity_poly.pdbx_strand_id
1 'polypeptide(L)'
;MSTPYEYINLDEFDEPLNFDPFTAETNLNAEDDTESEIAVFTRDTKINDVRHSLVPIKYPETSEEGVAYIYHIENWEDPKAAFRDVQVKKAIKYCGGIKTCQLAGPNILEASHTKVDLETNPFICEDGYNNTPENRITRVLTQTEYLTAIKTRCPYPNNTFTCGGKAKIKHYLVHTTNQWSEFIGCDKWKPNEKGHMSLQIKAGVDINLLKSLFANQEKILDQKDDTNCNMLYPTGCHKKYCVEFKMLTPLNLQRFPFVILISKGIHTHPPPPLSKTPTCIKSELRKLIENSKEQLIDITAQQLVSG
;
A
#
# COMPACT_ATOMS: atom_id res chain seq x y z
N MET A 1 -65.50 -32.47 43.51
CA MET A 1 -64.71 -31.31 43.97
C MET A 1 -64.30 -30.56 42.71
N SER A 2 -65.15 -29.66 42.18
CA SER A 2 -65.25 -28.22 42.50
C SER A 2 -63.98 -27.43 42.16
N THR A 3 -64.12 -26.61 41.09
CA THR A 3 -63.45 -25.37 40.59
C THR A 3 -62.43 -24.62 41.50
N PRO A 4 -61.63 -23.61 41.03
CA PRO A 4 -61.70 -22.81 39.78
C PRO A 4 -60.34 -22.42 39.11
N TYR A 5 -60.45 -21.67 38.00
CA TYR A 5 -59.44 -20.85 37.32
C TYR A 5 -58.69 -19.86 38.24
N GLU A 6 -57.49 -19.44 37.83
CA GLU A 6 -56.95 -18.12 38.18
C GLU A 6 -56.40 -17.39 36.95
N TYR A 7 -56.90 -16.17 36.79
CA TYR A 7 -56.70 -15.20 35.72
C TYR A 7 -55.77 -14.13 36.31
N ILE A 8 -54.73 -13.70 35.61
CA ILE A 8 -53.95 -12.52 36.05
C ILE A 8 -54.28 -11.37 35.11
N ASN A 9 -54.87 -10.35 35.73
CA ASN A 9 -55.30 -9.08 35.18
C ASN A 9 -54.08 -8.20 34.85
N LEU A 10 -54.03 -7.62 33.66
CA LEU A 10 -53.06 -6.57 33.28
C LEU A 10 -53.82 -5.34 32.79
N ASP A 11 -54.70 -4.83 33.65
CA ASP A 11 -55.24 -3.47 33.57
C ASP A 11 -54.91 -2.78 34.90
N GLU A 12 -53.66 -2.33 35.06
CA GLU A 12 -53.31 -1.30 36.04
C GLU A 12 -51.99 -0.62 35.62
N PHE A 13 -52.11 0.44 34.80
CA PHE A 13 -51.44 1.75 34.91
C PHE A 13 -51.48 2.46 33.55
N ASP A 14 -52.63 3.06 33.25
CA ASP A 14 -52.65 4.31 32.48
C ASP A 14 -52.28 5.45 33.45
N GLU A 15 -51.05 5.95 33.39
CA GLU A 15 -50.77 7.35 33.71
C GLU A 15 -49.70 7.92 32.76
N PRO A 16 -49.99 9.04 32.06
CA PRO A 16 -49.04 9.67 31.16
C PRO A 16 -48.02 10.50 31.95
N LEU A 17 -46.73 10.15 31.84
CA LEU A 17 -45.66 11.02 32.33
C LEU A 17 -45.55 12.26 31.44
N ASN A 18 -46.18 13.33 31.91
CA ASN A 18 -45.98 14.70 31.45
C ASN A 18 -44.55 15.12 31.84
N PHE A 19 -43.61 15.13 30.89
CA PHE A 19 -42.27 15.65 31.11
C PHE A 19 -42.18 17.07 30.53
N ASP A 20 -42.16 18.06 31.42
CA ASP A 20 -41.95 19.47 31.15
C ASP A 20 -40.43 19.77 31.14
N PRO A 21 -39.82 20.18 30.01
CA PRO A 21 -38.36 20.24 29.89
C PRO A 21 -37.74 21.58 30.29
N PHE A 22 -38.36 22.38 31.16
CA PHE A 22 -37.75 23.65 31.61
C PHE A 22 -37.81 23.86 33.12
N THR A 23 -36.84 23.28 33.84
CA THR A 23 -36.17 23.96 34.96
C THR A 23 -34.87 23.23 35.32
N ALA A 24 -33.73 23.84 35.01
CA ALA A 24 -32.57 23.93 35.90
C ALA A 24 -31.48 24.76 35.21
N GLU A 25 -31.33 25.99 35.68
CA GLU A 25 -30.15 26.80 35.39
C GLU A 25 -28.92 26.18 36.07
N THR A 26 -27.85 26.07 35.27
CA THR A 26 -26.42 26.16 35.64
C THR A 26 -25.90 25.33 36.81
N ASN A 27 -25.07 24.33 36.49
CA ASN A 27 -23.77 24.18 37.15
C ASN A 27 -22.72 23.68 36.15
N LEU A 28 -21.68 24.50 35.99
CA LEU A 28 -20.45 24.19 35.27
C LEU A 28 -19.61 23.26 36.15
N ASN A 29 -19.41 22.00 35.74
CA ASN A 29 -18.12 21.33 35.67
C ASN A 29 -18.26 19.80 35.55
N ALA A 30 -17.38 19.26 34.71
CA ALA A 30 -16.86 17.90 34.66
C ALA A 30 -17.60 16.86 33.80
N GLU A 31 -16.77 16.32 32.89
CA GLU A 31 -16.86 15.03 32.19
C GLU A 31 -17.70 15.01 30.91
N ASP A 32 -16.96 15.15 29.81
CA ASP A 32 -17.33 14.84 28.43
C ASP A 32 -17.68 13.35 28.32
N ASP A 33 -18.88 12.99 28.79
CA ASP A 33 -19.56 11.77 28.36
C ASP A 33 -19.99 12.00 26.90
N THR A 34 -19.06 11.77 25.96
CA THR A 34 -19.42 11.55 24.56
C THR A 34 -20.15 10.22 24.46
N GLU A 35 -21.40 10.18 24.90
CA GLU A 35 -22.33 9.16 24.42
C GLU A 35 -22.28 9.24 22.89
N SER A 36 -21.74 8.21 22.25
CA SER A 36 -21.58 8.18 20.80
C SER A 36 -22.97 8.22 20.18
N GLU A 37 -23.42 9.40 19.73
CA GLU A 37 -24.74 9.62 19.13
C GLU A 37 -24.88 8.71 17.89
N ILE A 38 -25.62 7.61 18.04
CA ILE A 38 -25.83 6.65 16.94
C ILE A 38 -26.78 7.28 15.93
N ALA A 39 -26.27 7.63 14.74
CA ALA A 39 -27.09 8.18 13.68
C ALA A 39 -27.92 7.08 13.01
N VAL A 40 -29.24 7.25 12.99
CA VAL A 40 -30.19 6.34 12.32
C VAL A 40 -30.59 6.92 10.97
N PHE A 41 -30.02 6.39 9.89
CA PHE A 41 -30.32 6.85 8.52
C PHE A 41 -31.53 6.13 7.91
N THR A 42 -31.74 4.86 8.28
CA THR A 42 -32.92 4.07 7.93
C THR A 42 -33.19 3.09 9.07
N ARG A 43 -34.35 2.39 9.04
CA ARG A 43 -34.70 1.35 10.04
C ARG A 43 -33.56 0.35 10.28
N ASP A 44 -32.83 0.00 9.23
CA ASP A 44 -31.78 -1.03 9.26
C ASP A 44 -30.36 -0.46 9.09
N THR A 45 -30.18 0.86 9.17
CA THR A 45 -28.86 1.49 8.99
C THR A 45 -28.59 2.50 10.09
N LYS A 46 -27.82 2.03 11.07
CA LYS A 46 -27.32 2.77 12.21
C LYS A 46 -25.80 2.88 12.08
N ILE A 47 -25.25 4.07 12.21
CA ILE A 47 -23.81 4.34 12.04
C ILE A 47 -23.36 5.33 13.11
N ASN A 48 -22.22 5.05 13.72
CA ASN A 48 -21.65 5.88 14.78
C ASN A 48 -20.63 6.89 14.23
N ASP A 49 -19.92 6.55 13.14
CA ASP A 49 -18.94 7.44 12.49
C ASP A 49 -19.62 8.20 11.33
N VAL A 50 -20.06 9.43 11.63
CA VAL A 50 -20.68 10.33 10.66
C VAL A 50 -19.73 11.51 10.39
N ARG A 51 -19.44 11.73 9.12
CA ARG A 51 -18.52 12.77 8.65
C ARG A 51 -19.21 13.65 7.62
N HIS A 52 -18.85 14.93 7.62
CA HIS A 52 -19.34 15.89 6.65
C HIS A 52 -18.26 16.22 5.62
N SER A 53 -18.63 16.36 4.35
CA SER A 53 -17.74 16.79 3.29
C SER A 53 -18.48 17.68 2.29
N LEU A 54 -17.80 18.70 1.75
CA LEU A 54 -18.37 19.53 0.69
C LEU A 54 -18.17 18.93 -0.70
N VAL A 55 -17.23 17.99 -0.83
CA VAL A 55 -16.87 17.38 -2.12
C VAL A 55 -16.91 15.85 -2.04
N PRO A 56 -17.31 15.17 -3.13
CA PRO A 56 -17.25 13.71 -3.20
C PRO A 56 -15.84 13.19 -2.95
N ILE A 57 -15.73 12.11 -2.17
CA ILE A 57 -14.44 11.47 -1.86
C ILE A 57 -14.26 10.28 -2.81
N LYS A 58 -13.10 10.21 -3.47
CA LYS A 58 -12.80 9.15 -4.44
C LYS A 58 -12.68 7.76 -3.80
N TYR A 59 -12.05 7.69 -2.62
CA TYR A 59 -11.88 6.47 -1.82
C TYR A 59 -12.34 6.76 -0.38
N PRO A 60 -13.65 6.67 -0.09
CA PRO A 60 -14.16 6.91 1.25
C PRO A 60 -13.58 5.87 2.22
N GLU A 61 -13.30 6.28 3.45
CA GLU A 61 -12.94 5.32 4.50
C GLU A 61 -14.09 4.35 4.79
N THR A 62 -13.73 3.15 5.20
CA THR A 62 -14.67 2.05 5.50
C THR A 62 -14.39 1.50 6.89
N SER A 63 -15.36 0.80 7.48
CA SER A 63 -15.17 0.08 8.73
C SER A 63 -16.16 -1.07 8.81
N GLU A 64 -15.91 -2.03 9.70
CA GLU A 64 -16.82 -3.16 9.91
C GLU A 64 -18.23 -2.69 10.28
N GLU A 65 -18.35 -1.66 11.13
CA GLU A 65 -19.64 -1.08 11.53
C GLU A 65 -20.22 -0.09 10.49
N GLY A 66 -19.34 0.52 9.71
CA GLY A 66 -19.63 1.45 8.63
C GLY A 66 -19.28 2.90 8.96
N VAL A 67 -19.01 3.68 7.91
CA VAL A 67 -18.73 5.13 7.97
C VAL A 67 -19.70 5.84 7.05
N ALA A 68 -20.33 6.91 7.52
CA ALA A 68 -21.27 7.72 6.75
C ALA A 68 -20.64 9.07 6.39
N TYR A 69 -20.64 9.40 5.10
CA TYR A 69 -20.27 10.72 4.59
C TYR A 69 -21.54 11.45 4.14
N ILE A 70 -21.81 12.59 4.75
CA ILE A 70 -22.87 13.50 4.37
C ILE A 70 -22.25 14.59 3.48
N TYR A 71 -22.60 14.56 2.20
CA TYR A 71 -22.22 15.58 1.23
C TYR A 71 -23.25 16.70 1.24
N HIS A 72 -22.82 17.90 1.63
CA HIS A 72 -23.66 19.08 1.66
C HIS A 72 -23.48 19.90 0.39
N ILE A 73 -24.55 20.10 -0.38
CA ILE A 73 -24.48 20.77 -1.69
C ILE A 73 -24.59 22.30 -1.56
N GLU A 74 -25.22 22.89 -0.52
CA GLU A 74 -25.03 24.30 -0.07
C GLU A 74 -25.99 24.74 1.09
N ASN A 75 -25.52 25.70 1.91
CA ASN A 75 -26.19 26.60 2.89
C ASN A 75 -27.47 26.12 3.64
N TRP A 76 -27.30 25.40 4.75
CA TRP A 76 -28.37 25.17 5.73
C TRP A 76 -27.94 25.68 7.11
N GLU A 77 -28.81 26.45 7.77
CA GLU A 77 -28.57 27.00 9.12
C GLU A 77 -28.66 25.92 10.21
N ASP A 78 -29.52 24.91 10.04
CA ASP A 78 -29.60 23.73 10.92
C ASP A 78 -29.54 22.41 10.12
N PRO A 79 -28.34 21.80 10.00
CA PRO A 79 -28.16 20.52 9.32
C PRO A 79 -28.94 19.38 9.96
N LYS A 80 -29.11 19.35 11.30
CA LYS A 80 -29.77 18.22 11.98
C LYS A 80 -31.28 18.18 11.70
N ALA A 81 -31.93 19.33 11.54
CA ALA A 81 -33.33 19.40 11.13
C ALA A 81 -33.60 18.87 9.71
N ALA A 82 -32.60 18.86 8.83
CA ALA A 82 -32.72 18.48 7.43
C ALA A 82 -33.07 17.01 7.19
N PHE A 83 -32.84 16.14 8.17
CA PHE A 83 -32.90 14.69 8.00
C PHE A 83 -34.23 14.06 8.46
N ARG A 84 -35.17 14.86 8.98
CA ARG A 84 -36.47 14.33 9.43
C ARG A 84 -37.46 14.15 8.27
N ASP A 85 -38.03 12.96 8.19
CA ASP A 85 -39.10 12.57 7.26
C ASP A 85 -38.81 12.82 5.77
N VAL A 86 -37.55 12.64 5.36
CA VAL A 86 -37.13 12.81 3.96
C VAL A 86 -37.31 11.50 3.19
N GLN A 87 -38.01 11.57 2.05
CA GLN A 87 -38.03 10.46 1.10
C GLN A 87 -36.73 10.42 0.31
N VAL A 88 -36.04 9.28 0.34
CA VAL A 88 -34.76 9.07 -0.32
C VAL A 88 -34.82 7.91 -1.32
N LYS A 89 -34.10 8.04 -2.42
CA LYS A 89 -33.74 6.93 -3.30
C LYS A 89 -32.48 6.26 -2.77
N LYS A 90 -32.54 4.93 -2.63
CA LYS A 90 -31.41 4.10 -2.19
C LYS A 90 -30.76 3.41 -3.39
N ALA A 91 -29.44 3.54 -3.51
CA ALA A 91 -28.63 2.76 -4.43
C ALA A 91 -27.56 1.98 -3.66
N ILE A 92 -27.38 0.70 -3.98
CA ILE A 92 -26.38 -0.16 -3.35
C ILE A 92 -25.36 -0.57 -4.40
N LYS A 93 -24.07 -0.44 -4.05
CA LYS A 93 -22.93 -0.92 -4.83
C LYS A 93 -22.03 -1.74 -3.92
N TYR A 94 -21.24 -2.61 -4.53
CA TYR A 94 -20.28 -3.43 -3.81
C TYR A 94 -18.88 -3.18 -4.37
N CYS A 95 -17.87 -3.39 -3.54
CA CYS A 95 -16.49 -3.39 -3.96
C CYS A 95 -16.29 -4.39 -5.12
N GLY A 96 -15.73 -3.89 -6.23
CA GLY A 96 -15.43 -4.67 -7.43
C GLY A 96 -14.10 -5.44 -7.36
N GLY A 97 -13.33 -5.28 -6.28
CA GLY A 97 -11.97 -5.79 -6.16
C GLY A 97 -10.95 -4.94 -6.92
N ILE A 98 -9.76 -5.51 -7.12
CA ILE A 98 -8.61 -4.86 -7.75
C ILE A 98 -7.93 -5.84 -8.70
N LYS A 99 -7.30 -5.35 -9.77
CA LYS A 99 -6.46 -6.22 -10.59
C LYS A 99 -5.07 -6.33 -9.96
N THR A 100 -4.57 -7.54 -9.75
CA THR A 100 -3.22 -7.77 -9.21
C THR A 100 -2.34 -8.50 -10.22
N CYS A 101 -1.02 -8.36 -10.07
CA CYS A 101 -0.05 -9.17 -10.81
C CYS A 101 -0.02 -10.58 -10.21
N GLN A 102 0.02 -11.61 -11.04
CA GLN A 102 0.12 -13.01 -10.57
C GLN A 102 1.45 -13.31 -9.84
N LEU A 103 2.46 -12.48 -10.06
CA LEU A 103 3.77 -12.59 -9.42
C LEU A 103 3.83 -11.79 -8.10
N ALA A 104 2.75 -11.10 -7.72
CA ALA A 104 2.71 -10.37 -6.46
C ALA A 104 2.87 -11.36 -5.29
N GLY A 105 3.69 -10.98 -4.31
CA GLY A 105 3.90 -11.81 -3.13
C GLY A 105 2.61 -12.01 -2.32
N PRO A 106 2.49 -13.09 -1.54
CA PRO A 106 1.28 -13.42 -0.77
C PRO A 106 0.87 -12.29 0.16
N ASN A 107 1.83 -11.59 0.78
CA ASN A 107 1.56 -10.42 1.64
C ASN A 107 0.80 -9.29 0.90
N ILE A 108 1.05 -9.11 -0.40
CA ILE A 108 0.36 -8.12 -1.23
C ILE A 108 -1.02 -8.63 -1.58
N LEU A 109 -1.13 -9.91 -1.93
CA LEU A 109 -2.38 -10.51 -2.34
C LEU A 109 -3.38 -10.55 -1.17
N GLU A 110 -2.94 -10.89 0.04
CA GLU A 110 -3.77 -11.08 1.23
C GLU A 110 -3.99 -9.79 2.05
N ALA A 111 -3.41 -8.66 1.59
CA ALA A 111 -3.55 -7.38 2.27
C ALA A 111 -5.03 -6.97 2.44
N SER A 112 -5.32 -6.34 3.57
CA SER A 112 -6.63 -5.75 3.87
C SER A 112 -6.47 -4.28 4.24
N HIS A 113 -7.53 -3.49 4.04
CA HIS A 113 -7.51 -2.07 4.38
C HIS A 113 -8.90 -1.49 4.61
N THR A 114 -8.95 -0.39 5.37
CA THR A 114 -10.12 0.47 5.60
C THR A 114 -9.93 1.88 5.07
N LYS A 115 -8.69 2.24 4.72
CA LYS A 115 -8.29 3.55 4.19
C LYS A 115 -7.26 3.36 3.10
N VAL A 116 -7.31 4.23 2.09
CA VAL A 116 -6.30 4.29 1.04
C VAL A 116 -5.40 5.48 1.31
N ASP A 117 -4.13 5.21 1.64
CA ASP A 117 -3.09 6.23 1.64
C ASP A 117 -2.50 6.35 0.23
N LEU A 118 -2.51 7.57 -0.32
CA LEU A 118 -1.99 7.88 -1.66
C LEU A 118 -0.54 8.40 -1.63
N GLU A 119 0.02 8.62 -0.44
CA GLU A 119 1.35 9.21 -0.26
C GLU A 119 2.36 8.17 0.24
N THR A 120 1.93 7.23 1.09
CA THR A 120 2.75 6.10 1.51
C THR A 120 2.38 4.87 0.66
N ASN A 121 3.36 4.34 -0.08
CA ASN A 121 3.17 3.05 -0.72
C ASN A 121 3.52 1.96 0.30
N PRO A 122 2.56 1.16 0.80
CA PRO A 122 2.92 0.03 1.66
C PRO A 122 3.86 -0.94 0.91
N PHE A 123 3.80 -1.03 -0.42
CA PHE A 123 4.53 -2.04 -1.19
C PHE A 123 5.88 -1.59 -1.77
N ILE A 124 6.21 -0.29 -1.74
CA ILE A 124 7.55 0.18 -2.16
C ILE A 124 8.39 0.56 -0.95
N CYS A 125 7.76 1.04 0.14
CA CYS A 125 8.48 1.55 1.29
C CYS A 125 8.52 0.56 2.49
N GLU A 126 7.75 -0.56 2.50
CA GLU A 126 7.71 -1.54 3.62
C GLU A 126 8.36 -2.91 3.34
N ASP A 127 9.28 -3.05 2.38
CA ASP A 127 10.11 -4.26 2.36
C ASP A 127 10.88 -4.37 3.70
N GLY A 128 10.61 -5.41 4.49
CA GLY A 128 11.18 -5.68 5.82
C GLY A 128 12.70 -5.93 5.88
N TYR A 129 13.45 -5.45 4.89
CA TYR A 129 14.89 -5.26 4.97
C TYR A 129 15.13 -3.81 5.32
N ASN A 130 15.67 -3.52 6.52
CA ASN A 130 16.12 -2.22 7.01
C ASN A 130 16.15 -1.15 5.90
N ASN A 131 15.00 -0.49 5.67
CA ASN A 131 14.72 0.15 4.38
C ASN A 131 15.27 1.57 4.32
N THR A 132 16.48 1.76 4.85
CA THR A 132 17.15 3.04 4.83
C THR A 132 17.64 3.33 3.41
N PRO A 133 17.74 4.61 3.02
CA PRO A 133 18.28 5.00 1.71
C PRO A 133 19.64 4.34 1.42
N GLU A 134 20.48 4.18 2.44
CA GLU A 134 21.81 3.59 2.34
C GLU A 134 21.74 2.09 1.97
N ASN A 135 20.82 1.34 2.57
CA ASN A 135 20.62 -0.08 2.25
C ASN A 135 20.02 -0.26 0.85
N ARG A 136 19.16 0.66 0.40
CA ARG A 136 18.63 0.65 -0.98
C ARG A 136 19.71 0.94 -2.01
N ILE A 137 20.56 1.94 -1.76
CA ILE A 137 21.72 2.24 -2.62
C ILE A 137 22.63 1.02 -2.69
N THR A 138 22.97 0.42 -1.54
CA THR A 138 23.78 -0.80 -1.45
C THR A 138 23.16 -1.94 -2.28
N ARG A 139 21.84 -2.14 -2.20
CA ARG A 139 21.10 -3.15 -3.00
C ARG A 139 21.19 -2.87 -4.50
N VAL A 140 20.96 -1.63 -4.92
CA VAL A 140 21.02 -1.23 -6.35
C VAL A 140 22.44 -1.37 -6.90
N LEU A 141 23.46 -0.95 -6.15
CA LEU A 141 24.86 -1.13 -6.53
C LEU A 141 25.18 -2.62 -6.68
N THR A 142 24.76 -3.45 -5.73
CA THR A 142 24.97 -4.90 -5.76
C THR A 142 24.32 -5.56 -6.97
N GLN A 143 23.06 -5.22 -7.27
CA GLN A 143 22.35 -5.73 -8.44
C GLN A 143 22.98 -5.26 -9.74
N THR A 144 23.41 -4.00 -9.82
CA THR A 144 24.10 -3.44 -11.00
C THR A 144 25.43 -4.16 -11.23
N GLU A 145 26.19 -4.41 -10.17
CA GLU A 145 27.46 -5.15 -10.24
C GLU A 145 27.24 -6.59 -10.72
N TYR A 146 26.23 -7.27 -10.18
CA TYR A 146 25.81 -8.60 -10.63
C TYR A 146 25.44 -8.61 -12.12
N LEU A 147 24.56 -7.70 -12.55
CA LEU A 147 24.11 -7.61 -13.94
C LEU A 147 25.27 -7.30 -14.90
N THR A 148 26.17 -6.43 -14.50
CA THR A 148 27.39 -6.11 -15.26
C THR A 148 28.26 -7.34 -15.41
N ALA A 149 28.50 -8.07 -14.31
CA ALA A 149 29.30 -9.28 -14.31
C ALA A 149 28.74 -10.39 -15.21
N ILE A 150 27.44 -10.69 -15.14
CA ILE A 150 26.84 -11.77 -15.97
C ILE A 150 26.77 -11.41 -17.45
N LYS A 151 26.71 -10.11 -17.79
CA LYS A 151 26.74 -9.62 -19.19
C LYS A 151 28.16 -9.53 -19.75
N THR A 152 29.17 -9.43 -18.88
CA THR A 152 30.57 -9.36 -19.30
C THR A 152 31.01 -10.72 -19.81
N ARG A 153 31.49 -10.77 -21.07
CA ARG A 153 32.02 -11.99 -21.67
C ARG A 153 33.46 -12.21 -21.23
N CYS A 154 33.85 -13.48 -21.10
CA CYS A 154 35.23 -13.80 -20.79
C CYS A 154 36.13 -13.52 -22.02
N PRO A 155 37.18 -12.67 -21.88
CA PRO A 155 38.05 -12.30 -23.00
C PRO A 155 39.09 -13.37 -23.35
N TYR A 156 39.18 -14.46 -22.58
CA TYR A 156 40.17 -15.50 -22.80
C TYR A 156 39.98 -16.18 -24.17
N PRO A 157 40.99 -16.22 -25.04
CA PRO A 157 40.90 -16.84 -26.35
C PRO A 157 40.94 -18.36 -26.23
N ASN A 158 39.95 -19.06 -26.78
CA ASN A 158 39.94 -20.52 -26.87
C ASN A 158 39.88 -20.96 -28.32
N ASN A 159 41.06 -21.10 -28.96
CA ASN A 159 41.37 -21.76 -30.25
C ASN A 159 40.41 -21.59 -31.45
N THR A 160 39.43 -20.69 -31.39
CA THR A 160 38.50 -20.19 -32.45
C THR A 160 37.33 -19.38 -31.86
N PHE A 161 37.08 -19.40 -30.54
CA PHE A 161 36.02 -18.62 -29.88
C PHE A 161 36.47 -17.97 -28.56
N THR A 162 35.77 -16.91 -28.11
CA THR A 162 35.91 -16.36 -26.75
C THR A 162 35.45 -17.40 -25.72
N CYS A 163 36.17 -17.54 -24.61
CA CYS A 163 35.84 -18.45 -23.52
C CYS A 163 34.36 -18.37 -23.11
N GLY A 164 33.63 -19.48 -23.24
CA GLY A 164 32.23 -19.58 -22.82
C GLY A 164 32.05 -19.79 -21.31
N GLY A 165 32.92 -19.20 -20.50
CA GLY A 165 32.83 -19.26 -19.04
C GLY A 165 31.93 -18.15 -18.49
N LYS A 166 31.22 -18.45 -17.41
CA LYS A 166 30.31 -17.53 -16.72
C LYS A 166 31.00 -16.83 -15.55
N ALA A 167 30.47 -15.67 -15.17
CA ALA A 167 30.91 -14.98 -13.96
C ALA A 167 30.54 -15.78 -12.70
N LYS A 168 31.48 -15.89 -11.76
CA LYS A 168 31.27 -16.52 -10.44
C LYS A 168 32.14 -15.84 -9.39
N ILE A 169 31.67 -15.78 -8.15
CA ILE A 169 32.50 -15.31 -7.03
C ILE A 169 33.63 -16.31 -6.76
N LYS A 170 34.85 -15.79 -6.68
CA LYS A 170 36.09 -16.49 -6.33
C LYS A 170 36.80 -15.76 -5.20
N HIS A 171 37.77 -16.43 -4.58
CA HIS A 171 38.51 -15.90 -3.44
C HIS A 171 40.03 -15.93 -3.73
N TYR A 172 40.76 -14.97 -3.18
CA TYR A 172 42.23 -14.92 -3.20
C TYR A 172 42.78 -14.47 -1.85
N LEU A 173 43.99 -14.89 -1.53
CA LEU A 173 44.67 -14.49 -0.29
C LEU A 173 45.36 -13.14 -0.50
N VAL A 174 45.07 -12.18 0.37
CA VAL A 174 45.77 -10.89 0.41
C VAL A 174 47.00 -11.05 1.32
N HIS A 175 48.19 -11.09 0.73
CA HIS A 175 49.42 -11.37 1.47
C HIS A 175 49.79 -10.32 2.54
N THR A 176 49.35 -9.07 2.38
CA THR A 176 49.63 -7.99 3.34
C THR A 176 48.80 -8.10 4.63
N THR A 177 47.58 -8.63 4.53
CA THR A 177 46.66 -8.77 5.67
C THR A 177 46.44 -10.22 6.10
N ASN A 178 46.95 -11.17 5.32
CA ASN A 178 46.71 -12.61 5.46
C ASN A 178 45.21 -12.97 5.51
N GLN A 179 44.37 -12.19 4.84
CA GLN A 179 42.92 -12.38 4.77
C GLN A 179 42.47 -12.80 3.37
N TRP A 180 41.43 -13.62 3.30
CA TRP A 180 40.78 -13.95 2.04
C TRP A 180 39.92 -12.77 1.58
N SER A 181 40.09 -12.38 0.32
CA SER A 181 39.28 -11.37 -0.34
C SER A 181 38.54 -11.98 -1.54
N GLU A 182 37.42 -11.37 -1.91
CA GLU A 182 36.50 -11.88 -2.92
C GLU A 182 36.59 -11.06 -4.21
N PHE A 183 36.44 -11.73 -5.34
CA PHE A 183 36.36 -11.11 -6.66
C PHE A 183 35.42 -11.90 -7.55
N ILE A 184 34.99 -11.29 -8.66
CA ILE A 184 34.17 -11.97 -9.66
C ILE A 184 35.10 -12.46 -10.77
N GLY A 185 35.19 -13.79 -10.94
CA GLY A 185 36.06 -14.43 -11.90
C GLY A 185 35.32 -15.35 -12.86
N CYS A 186 35.99 -15.72 -13.95
CA CYS A 186 35.50 -16.76 -14.86
C CYS A 186 35.47 -18.13 -14.17
N ASP A 187 34.33 -18.83 -14.20
CA ASP A 187 34.16 -20.18 -13.64
C ASP A 187 35.13 -21.21 -14.25
N LYS A 188 35.43 -21.11 -15.55
CA LYS A 188 36.33 -21.98 -16.31
C LYS A 188 37.82 -21.71 -16.14
N TRP A 189 38.21 -20.65 -15.43
CA TRP A 189 39.62 -20.33 -15.20
C TRP A 189 40.32 -21.44 -14.41
N LYS A 190 41.50 -21.86 -14.89
CA LYS A 190 42.40 -22.80 -14.23
C LYS A 190 43.71 -22.13 -13.78
N PRO A 191 44.41 -22.72 -12.79
CA PRO A 191 45.73 -22.25 -12.40
C PRO A 191 46.67 -22.18 -13.62
N ASN A 192 47.44 -21.10 -13.72
CA ASN A 192 48.38 -20.77 -14.81
C ASN A 192 47.76 -20.25 -16.12
N GLU A 193 46.43 -20.16 -16.24
CA GLU A 193 45.79 -19.47 -17.36
C GLU A 193 45.73 -17.95 -17.11
N LYS A 194 46.13 -17.15 -18.10
CA LYS A 194 46.09 -15.68 -18.07
C LYS A 194 45.09 -15.15 -19.08
N GLY A 195 44.43 -14.03 -18.76
CA GLY A 195 43.48 -13.38 -19.67
C GLY A 195 42.02 -13.82 -19.52
N HIS A 196 41.68 -14.59 -18.48
CA HIS A 196 40.28 -14.78 -18.10
C HIS A 196 39.70 -13.51 -17.48
N MET A 197 38.37 -13.40 -17.54
CA MET A 197 37.65 -12.32 -16.87
C MET A 197 37.90 -12.36 -15.36
N SER A 198 38.26 -11.20 -14.83
CA SER A 198 38.42 -10.92 -13.41
C SER A 198 37.93 -9.48 -13.18
N LEU A 199 36.92 -9.32 -12.33
CA LEU A 199 36.36 -8.04 -11.94
C LEU A 199 36.51 -7.89 -10.42
N GLN A 200 37.05 -6.74 -10.00
CA GLN A 200 37.10 -6.38 -8.59
C GLN A 200 35.71 -5.97 -8.11
N ILE A 201 35.33 -6.40 -6.91
CA ILE A 201 34.05 -6.00 -6.31
C ILE A 201 34.19 -4.55 -5.83
N LYS A 202 33.33 -3.67 -6.32
CA LYS A 202 33.32 -2.25 -5.94
C LYS A 202 32.95 -2.06 -4.47
N ALA A 203 33.47 -0.99 -3.87
CA ALA A 203 33.07 -0.58 -2.52
C ALA A 203 31.56 -0.28 -2.47
N GLY A 204 30.93 -0.59 -1.33
CA GLY A 204 29.48 -0.39 -1.14
C GLY A 204 28.59 -1.47 -1.73
N VAL A 205 29.16 -2.57 -2.25
CA VAL A 205 28.41 -3.77 -2.65
C VAL A 205 28.21 -4.68 -1.45
N ASP A 206 26.98 -5.17 -1.25
CA ASP A 206 26.67 -6.22 -0.29
C ASP A 206 27.08 -7.58 -0.87
N ILE A 207 28.15 -8.12 -0.34
CA ILE A 207 28.75 -9.39 -0.77
C ILE A 207 27.81 -10.57 -0.53
N ASN A 208 27.01 -10.56 0.55
CA ASN A 208 26.09 -11.66 0.84
C ASN A 208 24.93 -11.68 -0.14
N LEU A 209 24.39 -10.51 -0.47
CA LEU A 209 23.39 -10.37 -1.52
C LEU A 209 23.99 -10.74 -2.90
N LEU A 210 25.23 -10.34 -3.19
CA LEU A 210 25.90 -10.72 -4.44
C LEU A 210 26.04 -12.25 -4.55
N LYS A 211 26.43 -12.93 -3.46
CA LYS A 211 26.52 -14.40 -3.39
C LYS A 211 25.16 -15.05 -3.64
N SER A 212 24.09 -14.53 -3.03
CA SER A 212 22.75 -15.09 -3.21
C SER A 212 22.24 -14.92 -4.65
N LEU A 213 22.57 -13.80 -5.31
CA LEU A 213 22.25 -13.57 -6.73
C LEU A 213 22.95 -14.58 -7.64
N PHE A 214 24.27 -14.80 -7.46
CA PHE A 214 25.00 -15.81 -8.23
C PHE A 214 24.53 -17.25 -7.95
N ALA A 215 24.18 -17.57 -6.71
CA ALA A 215 23.66 -18.89 -6.35
C ALA A 215 22.29 -19.18 -6.98
N ASN A 216 21.47 -18.15 -7.19
CA ASN A 216 20.14 -18.25 -7.80
C ASN A 216 20.13 -17.88 -9.29
N GLN A 217 21.29 -17.74 -9.92
CA GLN A 217 21.41 -17.24 -11.30
C GLN A 217 20.53 -18.01 -12.30
N GLU A 218 20.46 -19.34 -12.22
CA GLU A 218 19.62 -20.15 -13.13
C GLU A 218 18.13 -19.89 -12.91
N LYS A 219 17.68 -19.76 -11.66
CA LYS A 219 16.28 -19.40 -11.34
C LYS A 219 15.91 -18.00 -11.83
N ILE A 220 16.87 -17.06 -11.78
CA ILE A 220 16.67 -15.66 -12.20
C ILE A 220 16.67 -15.54 -13.74
N LEU A 221 17.47 -16.35 -14.45
CA LEU A 221 17.55 -16.34 -15.91
C LEU A 221 16.44 -17.16 -16.59
N ASP A 222 15.90 -18.17 -15.90
CA ASP A 222 14.74 -18.96 -16.37
C ASP A 222 13.39 -18.24 -16.15
N GLN A 223 13.38 -17.09 -15.45
CA GLN A 223 12.34 -16.10 -15.66
C GLN A 223 12.50 -15.56 -17.08
N LYS A 224 11.90 -16.28 -18.05
CA LYS A 224 11.57 -15.74 -19.37
C LYS A 224 11.11 -14.31 -19.13
N ASP A 225 11.70 -13.34 -19.84
CA ASP A 225 11.28 -11.93 -19.86
C ASP A 225 9.81 -11.87 -19.47
N ASP A 226 9.52 -11.44 -18.23
CA ASP A 226 8.21 -11.62 -17.61
C ASP A 226 7.17 -10.77 -18.35
N THR A 227 6.78 -11.19 -19.55
CA THR A 227 5.63 -10.68 -20.30
C THR A 227 4.37 -10.83 -19.46
N ASN A 228 4.42 -11.68 -18.43
CA ASN A 228 3.38 -11.91 -17.46
C ASN A 228 3.30 -10.85 -16.34
N CYS A 229 4.37 -10.10 -16.05
CA CYS A 229 4.30 -8.99 -15.08
C CYS A 229 3.47 -7.82 -15.63
N ASN A 230 3.34 -7.73 -16.96
CA ASN A 230 2.42 -6.81 -17.62
C ASN A 230 0.96 -7.31 -17.60
N MET A 231 0.70 -8.55 -17.18
CA MET A 231 -0.63 -9.14 -17.17
C MET A 231 -1.28 -8.98 -15.80
N LEU A 232 -2.13 -7.96 -15.69
CA LEU A 232 -2.98 -7.76 -14.53
C LEU A 232 -4.19 -8.68 -14.60
N TYR A 233 -4.33 -9.56 -13.62
CA TYR A 233 -5.47 -10.47 -13.53
C TYR A 233 -6.56 -9.82 -12.66
N PRO A 234 -7.85 -9.92 -13.05
CA PRO A 234 -8.94 -9.51 -12.18
C PRO A 234 -8.98 -10.45 -10.98
N THR A 235 -8.47 -9.99 -9.85
CA THR A 235 -8.62 -10.69 -8.59
C THR A 235 -9.83 -10.04 -7.93
N GLY A 236 -10.98 -10.70 -8.05
CA GLY A 236 -12.12 -10.34 -7.22
C GLY A 236 -11.68 -10.26 -5.76
N CYS A 237 -12.37 -9.46 -4.96
CA CYS A 237 -12.07 -9.42 -3.53
C CYS A 237 -12.12 -10.85 -2.95
N HIS A 238 -11.16 -11.24 -2.09
CA HIS A 238 -11.08 -12.61 -1.53
C HIS A 238 -12.42 -13.05 -0.92
N LYS A 239 -13.12 -12.10 -0.30
CA LYS A 239 -14.54 -12.19 -0.01
C LYS A 239 -15.32 -11.47 -1.10
N LYS A 240 -16.21 -12.18 -1.79
CA LYS A 240 -17.17 -11.58 -2.74
C LYS A 240 -17.89 -10.44 -2.03
N TYR A 241 -17.74 -9.21 -2.52
CA TYR A 241 -18.36 -8.00 -1.96
C TYR A 241 -17.88 -7.60 -0.56
N CYS A 242 -16.57 -7.55 -0.34
CA CYS A 242 -15.98 -7.20 0.96
C CYS A 242 -16.37 -5.83 1.56
N VAL A 243 -16.81 -4.89 0.73
CA VAL A 243 -17.39 -3.61 1.18
C VAL A 243 -18.68 -3.33 0.41
N GLU A 244 -19.70 -2.89 1.14
CA GLU A 244 -20.96 -2.37 0.62
C GLU A 244 -20.98 -0.85 0.70
N PHE A 245 -21.36 -0.20 -0.39
CA PHE A 245 -21.58 1.23 -0.51
C PHE A 245 -23.07 1.49 -0.70
N LYS A 246 -23.72 2.13 0.27
CA LYS A 246 -25.10 2.61 0.15
C LYS A 246 -25.09 4.11 -0.11
N MET A 247 -25.72 4.54 -1.19
CA MET A 247 -25.95 5.96 -1.47
C MET A 247 -27.43 6.27 -1.25
N LEU A 248 -27.70 7.28 -0.42
CA LEU A 248 -29.04 7.81 -0.16
C LEU A 248 -29.13 9.20 -0.77
N THR A 249 -30.05 9.37 -1.72
CA THR A 249 -30.27 10.63 -2.42
C THR A 249 -31.71 11.08 -2.20
N PRO A 250 -31.96 12.23 -1.57
CA PRO A 250 -33.30 12.80 -1.46
C PRO A 250 -33.99 12.89 -2.82
N LEU A 251 -35.29 12.59 -2.86
CA LEU A 251 -36.07 12.71 -4.11
C LEU A 251 -36.18 14.18 -4.57
N ASN A 252 -36.18 15.13 -3.63
CA ASN A 252 -36.20 16.55 -3.91
C ASN A 252 -34.89 17.21 -3.43
N LEU A 253 -33.90 17.26 -4.33
CA LEU A 253 -32.59 17.87 -4.04
C LEU A 253 -32.64 19.39 -3.92
N GLN A 254 -33.66 20.06 -4.46
CA GLN A 254 -33.82 21.51 -4.27
C GLN A 254 -34.19 21.82 -2.82
N ARG A 255 -35.07 21.01 -2.24
CA ARG A 255 -35.46 21.13 -0.84
C ARG A 255 -34.45 20.49 0.10
N PHE A 256 -33.80 19.40 -0.29
CA PHE A 256 -32.86 18.67 0.56
C PHE A 256 -31.54 18.48 -0.19
N PRO A 257 -30.67 19.51 -0.22
CA PRO A 257 -29.46 19.54 -1.02
C PRO A 257 -28.32 18.74 -0.36
N PHE A 258 -28.58 17.49 -0.01
CA PHE A 258 -27.57 16.59 0.55
C PHE A 258 -27.58 15.23 -0.13
N VAL A 259 -26.45 14.52 -0.05
CA VAL A 259 -26.33 13.11 -0.44
C VAL A 259 -25.55 12.38 0.64
N ILE A 260 -26.01 11.19 1.02
CA ILE A 260 -25.34 10.39 2.06
C ILE A 260 -24.71 9.17 1.40
N LEU A 261 -23.42 8.96 1.65
CA LEU A 261 -22.69 7.76 1.26
C LEU A 261 -22.27 6.99 2.50
N ILE A 262 -22.72 5.75 2.61
CA ILE A 262 -22.40 4.85 3.72
C ILE A 262 -21.54 3.73 3.18
N SER A 263 -20.37 3.53 3.78
CA SER A 263 -19.39 2.51 3.38
C SER A 263 -19.18 1.53 4.52
N LYS A 264 -19.59 0.27 4.36
CA LYS A 264 -19.55 -0.76 5.41
C LYS A 264 -18.78 -2.00 4.95
N GLY A 265 -17.86 -2.47 5.78
CA GLY A 265 -16.97 -3.60 5.53
C GLY A 265 -15.48 -3.22 5.54
N ILE A 266 -14.64 -4.25 5.39
CA ILE A 266 -13.17 -4.14 5.32
C ILE A 266 -12.74 -4.69 3.97
N HIS A 267 -11.92 -3.95 3.21
CA HIS A 267 -11.40 -4.46 1.95
C HIS A 267 -10.48 -5.65 2.21
N THR A 268 -10.72 -6.78 1.55
CA THR A 268 -9.84 -7.96 1.58
C THR A 268 -9.09 -8.09 0.25
N HIS A 269 -8.48 -7.01 -0.18
CA HIS A 269 -7.61 -6.91 -1.33
C HIS A 269 -6.62 -5.75 -1.09
N PRO A 270 -5.48 -5.69 -1.78
CA PRO A 270 -4.54 -4.59 -1.63
C PRO A 270 -5.16 -3.24 -2.05
N PRO A 271 -4.67 -2.11 -1.49
CA PRO A 271 -5.11 -0.78 -1.93
C PRO A 271 -4.82 -0.57 -3.43
N PRO A 272 -5.61 0.30 -4.09
CA PRO A 272 -5.41 0.63 -5.50
C PRO A 272 -3.98 1.13 -5.75
N PRO A 273 -3.40 0.86 -6.94
CA PRO A 273 -2.08 1.35 -7.28
C PRO A 273 -2.04 2.87 -7.18
N LEU A 274 -0.88 3.39 -6.77
CA LEU A 274 -0.68 4.81 -6.64
C LEU A 274 -0.88 5.51 -7.99
N SER A 275 -1.68 6.58 -7.96
CA SER A 275 -1.86 7.48 -9.11
C SER A 275 -0.75 8.53 -9.23
N LYS A 276 0.10 8.67 -8.20
CA LYS A 276 1.21 9.61 -8.13
C LYS A 276 2.46 8.89 -7.67
N THR A 277 3.64 9.35 -8.10
CA THR A 277 4.91 8.83 -7.60
C THR A 277 5.01 9.07 -6.07
N PRO A 278 5.21 8.02 -5.25
CA PRO A 278 5.26 8.16 -3.80
C PRO A 278 6.41 9.06 -3.34
N THR A 279 6.21 9.74 -2.20
CA THR A 279 7.15 10.72 -1.65
C THR A 279 8.50 10.10 -1.31
N CYS A 280 8.52 8.84 -0.86
CA CYS A 280 9.76 8.11 -0.55
C CYS A 280 10.68 7.98 -1.78
N ILE A 281 10.12 7.74 -2.97
CA ILE A 281 10.89 7.70 -4.23
C ILE A 281 11.38 9.09 -4.63
N LYS A 282 10.52 10.12 -4.52
CA LYS A 282 10.90 11.50 -4.86
C LYS A 282 12.03 12.01 -3.98
N SER A 283 11.96 11.74 -2.68
CA SER A 283 13.00 12.14 -1.72
C SER A 283 14.31 11.38 -1.96
N GLU A 284 14.24 10.10 -2.32
CA GLU A 284 15.43 9.31 -2.70
C GLU A 284 16.08 9.79 -3.99
N LEU A 285 15.29 10.03 -5.04
CA LEU A 285 15.81 10.60 -6.29
C LEU A 285 16.51 11.93 -6.01
N ARG A 286 15.91 12.77 -5.15
CA ARG A 286 16.51 14.03 -4.72
C ARG A 286 17.84 13.81 -3.99
N LYS A 287 17.90 12.88 -3.04
CA LYS A 287 19.15 12.52 -2.34
C LYS A 287 20.23 12.01 -3.30
N LEU A 288 19.87 11.17 -4.28
CA LEU A 288 20.82 10.71 -5.29
C LEU A 288 21.36 11.87 -6.13
N ILE A 289 20.49 12.81 -6.53
CA ILE A 289 20.91 14.01 -7.25
C ILE A 289 21.82 14.88 -6.38
N GLU A 290 21.46 15.11 -5.11
CA GLU A 290 22.25 15.92 -4.17
C GLU A 290 23.62 15.27 -3.88
N ASN A 291 23.67 13.97 -3.60
CA ASN A 291 24.91 13.22 -3.37
C ASN A 291 25.76 13.12 -4.65
N SER A 292 25.13 13.04 -5.83
CA SER A 292 25.87 13.05 -7.10
C SER A 292 26.57 14.38 -7.35
N LYS A 293 26.07 15.50 -6.82
CA LYS A 293 26.75 16.80 -6.90
C LYS A 293 28.05 16.84 -6.11
N GLU A 294 28.17 16.04 -5.05
CA GLU A 294 29.42 15.91 -4.29
C GLU A 294 30.45 15.00 -4.99
N GLN A 295 30.01 14.13 -5.89
CA GLN A 295 30.89 13.28 -6.72
C GLN A 295 31.17 13.85 -8.12
N LEU A 296 30.61 15.02 -8.47
CA LEU A 296 31.01 15.76 -9.66
C LEU A 296 32.43 16.29 -9.44
N ILE A 297 33.41 15.48 -9.83
CA ILE A 297 34.69 15.99 -10.33
C ILE A 297 34.30 16.97 -11.44
N ASP A 298 34.83 18.19 -11.38
CA ASP A 298 34.55 19.30 -12.29
C ASP A 298 34.88 18.89 -13.74
N ILE A 299 33.92 18.25 -14.44
CA ILE A 299 34.04 17.99 -15.87
C ILE A 299 33.65 19.30 -16.54
N THR A 300 34.60 20.22 -16.60
CA THR A 300 34.50 21.40 -17.45
C THR A 300 34.17 20.92 -18.86
N ALA A 301 33.21 21.57 -19.53
CA ALA A 301 32.60 21.16 -20.79
C ALA A 301 33.56 20.95 -22.00
N GLN A 302 34.88 21.03 -21.78
CA GLN A 302 35.92 20.96 -22.79
C GLN A 302 36.33 19.52 -23.19
N GLN A 303 35.89 18.47 -22.48
CA GLN A 303 36.26 17.07 -22.82
C GLN A 303 35.24 16.30 -23.68
N LEU A 304 34.14 16.93 -24.13
CA LEU A 304 33.15 16.26 -24.99
C LEU A 304 33.40 16.40 -26.50
N VAL A 305 34.54 16.96 -26.93
CA VAL A 305 34.89 17.00 -28.35
C VAL A 305 36.36 16.65 -28.57
N SER A 306 36.68 15.35 -28.51
CA SER A 306 37.74 14.71 -29.31
C SER A 306 37.87 13.24 -28.92
N GLY A 307 37.49 12.36 -29.85
CA GLY A 307 37.55 10.90 -29.77
C GLY A 307 36.68 10.30 -30.86
#